data_AF-A0A2X3BVB1-F1
#
_entry.id   AF-A0A2X3BVB1-F1
#
_cell.length_a   1.000
_cell.length_b   1.000
_cell.length_c   1.000
_cell.angle_alpha   90.00
_cell.angle_beta   90.00
_cell.angle_gamma   90.00
#
_symmetry.space_group_name_H-M   'P 1'
#
loop_
_entity.id
_entity.type
_entity.pdbx_description
1 polymer ?
#
loop_
_entity_poly.entity_id
_entity_poly.type
_entity_poly.pdbx_seq_one_letter_code
_entity_poly.pdbx_strand_id
1 'polypeptide(L)' 'MLAITRLIDKLVINGLVERRSEGKLSHIYLTESGEKIQEDIKKYRLKLHNRYKEILGEEEYNFLTKLTNDSARILESE' A
#
# COMPACT_ATOMS: atom_id res chain seq x y z
N MET A 1 16.34 -3.37 10.48
CA MET A 1 16.72 -2.11 9.80
C MET A 1 17.12 -2.30 8.31
N LEU A 2 17.70 -3.44 7.88
CA LEU A 2 18.19 -3.61 6.49
C LEU A 2 17.13 -3.81 5.39
N ALA A 3 15.94 -4.33 5.71
CA ALA A 3 14.92 -4.65 4.70
C ALA A 3 14.28 -3.41 4.06
N ILE A 4 13.94 -2.41 4.88
CA ILE A 4 13.32 -1.16 4.43
C ILE A 4 14.29 -0.37 3.56
N THR A 5 15.56 -0.27 3.95
CA THR A 5 16.59 0.42 3.14
C THR A 5 16.74 -0.23 1.76
N ARG A 6 16.86 -1.55 1.70
CA ARG A 6 16.94 -2.29 0.41
C ARG A 6 15.70 -2.13 -0.45
N LEU A 7 14.51 -2.04 0.16
CA LEU A 7 13.27 -1.75 -0.55
C LEU A 7 13.30 -0.34 -1.15
N ILE A 8 13.64 0.66 -0.34
CA ILE A 8 13.73 2.06 -0.77
C ILE A 8 14.75 2.20 -1.90
N ASP A 9 15.93 1.59 -1.76
CA ASP A 9 16.98 1.67 -2.78
C ASP A 9 16.50 1.12 -4.12
N LYS A 10 15.71 0.02 -4.12
CA LYS A 10 15.07 -0.48 -5.35
C LYS A 10 14.04 0.48 -5.93
N LEU A 11 13.24 1.12 -5.07
CA LEU A 11 12.25 2.12 -5.51
C LEU A 11 12.93 3.36 -6.11
N VAL A 12 14.08 3.76 -5.57
CA VAL A 12 14.91 4.84 -6.12
C VAL A 12 15.51 4.44 -7.46
N ILE A 13 16.08 3.23 -7.57
CA ILE A 13 16.63 2.70 -8.84
C ILE A 13 15.55 2.67 -9.94
N ASN A 14 14.30 2.36 -9.58
CA ASN A 14 13.17 2.36 -10.50
C ASN A 14 12.56 3.75 -10.75
N GLY A 15 13.12 4.80 -10.13
CA GLY A 15 12.67 6.18 -10.30
C GLY A 15 11.31 6.49 -9.67
N LEU A 16 10.78 5.63 -8.79
CA LEU A 16 9.44 5.78 -8.19
C LEU A 16 9.45 6.66 -6.95
N VAL A 17 10.58 6.68 -6.25
CA VAL A 17 10.80 7.55 -5.10
C VAL A 17 12.16 8.21 -5.23
N GLU A 18 12.34 9.34 -4.57
CA GLU A 18 13.61 10.01 -4.46
C GLU A 18 13.96 10.27 -2.99
N ARG A 19 15.26 10.31 -2.72
CA ARG A 19 15.81 10.56 -1.40
C ARG A 19 16.36 11.99 -1.36
N ARG A 20 15.83 12.81 -0.47
CA ARG A 20 16.32 14.18 -0.23
C ARG A 20 16.97 14.23 1.16
N SER A 21 18.18 14.76 1.23
CA SER A 21 18.90 14.90 2.49
C SER A 21 18.73 16.31 3.04
N GLU A 22 18.22 16.41 4.27
CA GLU A 22 18.09 17.66 5.02
C GLU A 22 18.91 17.53 6.31
N GLY A 23 20.16 18.01 6.26
CA GLY A 23 21.12 17.85 7.36
C GLY A 23 21.44 16.38 7.63
N LYS A 24 21.09 15.89 8.83
CA LYS A 24 21.26 14.48 9.24
C LYS A 24 20.06 13.60 8.89
N LEU A 25 18.96 14.19 8.41
CA LEU A 25 17.74 13.48 8.07
C LEU A 25 17.69 13.16 6.59
N SER A 26 17.10 12.01 6.28
CA SER A 26 16.86 11.58 4.92
C SER A 26 15.37 11.34 4.73
N HIS A 27 14.77 12.14 3.86
CA HIS A 27 13.35 12.08 3.55
C HIS A 27 13.14 11.37 2.21
N ILE A 28 12.08 10.58 2.12
CA ILE A 28 11.70 9.84 0.92
C ILE A 28 10.42 10.47 0.37
N TYR A 29 10.45 10.86 -0.90
CA TYR A 29 9.32 11.46 -1.60
C TYR A 29 8.95 10.63 -2.82
N LEU A 30 7.67 10.61 -3.19
CA LEU A 30 7.25 10.08 -4.49
C LEU A 30 7.79 10.98 -5.60
N THR A 31 8.17 10.39 -6.71
CA THR A 31 8.35 11.12 -7.98
C THR A 31 7.02 11.18 -8.71
N GLU A 32 6.95 11.95 -9.81
CA GLU A 32 5.77 11.96 -10.69
C GLU A 32 5.42 10.54 -11.21
N SER A 33 6.42 9.71 -11.50
CA SER A 33 6.19 8.32 -11.91
C SER A 33 5.68 7.45 -10.76
N GLY A 34 6.16 7.71 -9.54
CA GLY A 34 5.66 7.09 -8.32
C GLY A 34 4.19 7.42 -8.05
N GLU A 35 3.79 8.67 -8.25
CA GLU A 35 2.39 9.11 -8.13
C GLU A 35 1.49 8.42 -9.17
N LYS A 36 1.93 8.33 -10.43
CA LYS A 36 1.18 7.62 -11.48
C LYS A 36 0.95 6.14 -11.14
N ILE A 37 1.95 5.46 -10.58
CA ILE A 37 1.79 4.07 -10.15
C ILE A 37 0.77 3.93 -9.01
N GLN A 38 0.64 4.93 -8.13
CA GLN A 38 -0.40 4.89 -7.09
C GLN A 38 -1.81 4.86 -7.69
N GLU A 39 -2.04 5.57 -8.81
CA GLU A 39 -3.31 5.55 -9.52
C GLU A 39 -3.63 4.16 -10.07
N ASP A 40 -2.64 3.51 -10.69
CA ASP A 40 -2.77 2.13 -11.19
C ASP A 40 -3.04 1.14 -10.04
N ILE A 41 -2.29 1.22 -8.95
CA ILE A 41 -2.50 0.37 -7.77
C ILE A 41 -3.92 0.55 -7.23
N LYS A 42 -4.40 1.80 -7.12
CA LYS A 42 -5.76 2.11 -6.67
C LYS A 42 -6.80 1.52 -7.61
N LYS A 43 -6.60 1.65 -8.92
CA LYS A 43 -7.48 1.07 -9.95
C LYS A 43 -7.56 -0.45 -9.84
N TYR A 44 -6.44 -1.14 -9.70
CA TYR A 44 -6.42 -2.60 -9.56
C TYR A 44 -7.02 -3.06 -8.24
N ARG A 45 -6.78 -2.33 -7.15
CA ARG A 45 -7.42 -2.59 -5.85
C ARG A 45 -8.94 -2.46 -5.95
N LEU A 46 -9.45 -1.41 -6.60
CA LEU A 46 -10.89 -1.23 -6.82
C LEU A 46 -11.49 -2.34 -7.69
N LYS A 47 -10.77 -2.75 -8.75
CA LYS A 47 -11.19 -3.87 -9.59
C LYS A 47 -11.32 -5.16 -8.79
N LEU A 48 -10.37 -5.44 -7.90
CA LEU A 48 -10.39 -6.62 -7.03
C LEU A 48 -11.57 -6.55 -6.04
N HIS A 49 -11.74 -5.39 -5.41
CA HIS A 49 -12.85 -5.11 -4.51
C HIS A 49 -14.21 -5.39 -5.17
N ASN A 50 -14.44 -4.82 -6.36
CA ASN A 50 -15.69 -5.01 -7.10
C ASN A 50 -15.91 -6.48 -7.47
N ARG A 51 -14.87 -7.18 -7.93
CA ARG A 51 -14.96 -8.59 -8.29
C ARG A 51 -15.31 -9.48 -7.09
N TYR A 52 -14.76 -9.19 -5.91
CA TYR A 52 -15.08 -9.94 -4.70
C TYR A 52 -16.53 -9.67 -4.27
N LYS A 53 -16.98 -8.42 -4.33
CA LYS A 53 -18.37 -8.05 -4.03
C LYS A 53 -19.36 -8.72 -4.99
N GLU A 54 -19.02 -8.80 -6.28
CA GLU A 54 -19.85 -9.45 -7.30
C GLU A 54 -19.99 -10.97 -7.06
N ILE A 55 -18.91 -11.65 -6.68
CA ILE A 55 -18.91 -13.10 -6.46
C ILE A 55 -19.61 -13.47 -5.14
N LEU A 56 -19.37 -12.71 -4.08
CA LEU A 56 -19.82 -13.04 -2.73
C LEU A 56 -21.21 -12.49 -2.40
N GLY A 57 -21.63 -11.42 -3.07
CA GLY A 57 -22.73 -10.59 -2.59
C GLY A 57 -22.25 -9.52 -1.61
N GLU A 58 -23.05 -8.46 -1.45
CA GLU A 58 -22.68 -7.30 -0.65
C GLU A 58 -22.62 -7.60 0.86
N GLU A 59 -23.55 -8.40 1.37
CA GLU A 59 -23.63 -8.71 2.80
C GLU A 59 -22.43 -9.55 3.27
N GLU A 60 -22.16 -10.67 2.59
CA GLU A 60 -21.05 -11.56 2.88
C GLU A 60 -19.70 -10.87 2.69
N TYR A 61 -19.56 -10.08 1.63
CA TYR A 61 -18.36 -9.28 1.39
C TYR A 61 -18.07 -8.31 2.56
N ASN A 62 -19.09 -7.57 3.00
CA ASN A 62 -18.96 -6.62 4.10
C ASN A 62 -18.67 -7.32 5.43
N PHE A 63 -19.33 -8.45 5.69
CA PHE A 63 -19.08 -9.27 6.88
C PHE A 63 -17.63 -9.74 6.95
N LEU A 64 -17.12 -10.35 5.88
CA LEU A 64 -15.73 -10.82 5.81
C LEU A 64 -14.74 -9.66 5.96
N THR A 65 -14.97 -8.55 5.27
CA THR A 65 -14.12 -7.35 5.38
C THR A 65 -14.04 -6.86 6.81
N LYS A 66 -15.19 -6.80 7.52
CA LYS A 66 -15.24 -6.39 8.91
C LYS A 66 -14.48 -7.37 9.81
N LEU A 67 -14.77 -8.66 9.69
CA LEU A 67 -14.14 -9.70 10.50
C LEU A 67 -12.60 -9.67 10.36
N THR A 68 -12.09 -9.62 9.13
CA THR A 68 -10.64 -9.56 8.88
C THR A 68 -10.00 -8.30 9.47
N ASN A 69 -10.64 -7.14 9.32
CA ASN A 69 -10.12 -5.88 9.87
C ASN A 69 -10.14 -5.90 11.40
N ASP A 70 -11.20 -6.41 12.02
CA ASP A 70 -11.33 -6.49 13.47
C ASP A 70 -10.27 -7.44 14.05
N SER A 71 -10.04 -8.60 13.41
CA SER A 71 -8.96 -9.52 13.79
C SER A 71 -7.58 -8.89 13.65
N ALA A 72 -7.33 -8.13 12.58
CA ALA A 72 -6.06 -7.44 12.38
C ALA A 72 -5.78 -6.43 13.51
N ARG A 73 -6.79 -5.65 13.92
CA ARG A 73 -6.64 -4.70 15.04
C ARG A 73 -6.32 -5.38 16.36
N ILE A 74 -6.89 -6.55 16.62
CA ILE A 74 -6.57 -7.35 17.82
C ILE A 74 -5.09 -7.75 17.78
N LEU A 75 -4.61 -8.27 16.65
CA LEU A 75 -3.22 -8.67 16.48
C LEU A 75 -2.22 -7.51 16.57
N GLU A 76 -2.62 -6.30 16.13
CA GLU A 76 -1.79 -5.09 16.24
C GLU A 76 -1.73 -4.52 17.66
N SER A 77 -2.68 -4.90 18.52
CA SER A 77 -2.74 -4.45 19.93
C SER A 77 -1.95 -5.32 20.91
N GLU A 78 -1.36 -6.41 20.43
CA GLU A 78 -0.38 -7.25 21.14
C GLU A 78 1.05 -6.69 20.95
#